data_AF-A0A967X5B1-F1
#
_entry.id   AF-A0A967X5B1-F1
#
_cell.length_a   1.000
_cell.length_b   1.000
_cell.length_c   1.000
_cell.angle_alpha   90.00
_cell.angle_beta   90.00
_cell.angle_gamma   90.00
#
_symmetry.space_group_name_H-M   'P 1'
#
loop_
_entity.id
_entity.type
_entity.pdbx_description
1 polymer ?
#
loop_
_entity_poly.entity_id
_entity_poly.type
_entity_poly.pdbx_seq_one_letter_code
_entity_poly.pdbx_strand_id
1 'polypeptide(L)' 'PAPNFRPAVGTNPKDESEIERPVTSDGPPSLFIYKTLADPFAGKLSLFRVFSGTVKGDTNLVNVRRENQA' A
#
# COMPACT_ATOMS: atom_id res chain seq x y z
N PRO A 1 -17.92 11.89 -4.68
CA PRO A 1 -16.45 12.08 -4.52
C PRO A 1 -16.09 13.56 -4.45
N ALA A 2 -15.03 13.92 -3.73
CA ALA A 2 -14.57 15.31 -3.67
C ALA A 2 -14.05 15.76 -5.06
N PRO A 3 -14.19 17.03 -5.46
CA PRO A 3 -13.76 17.50 -6.80
C PRO A 3 -12.26 17.34 -7.09
N ASN A 4 -11.43 17.22 -6.05
CA ASN A 4 -10.00 16.95 -6.12
C ASN A 4 -9.65 15.45 -6.01
N PHE A 5 -10.65 14.57 -6.06
CA PHE A 5 -10.47 13.13 -5.99
C PHE A 5 -9.74 12.63 -7.23
N ARG A 6 -8.50 12.19 -7.05
CA ARG A 6 -7.74 11.48 -8.08
C ARG A 6 -7.75 9.99 -7.72
N PRO A 7 -8.30 9.10 -8.55
CA PRO A 7 -8.16 7.67 -8.33
C PRO A 7 -6.67 7.31 -8.31
N ALA A 8 -6.28 6.40 -7.42
CA ALA A 8 -4.90 5.94 -7.36
C ALA A 8 -4.69 4.94 -8.51
N VAL A 9 -3.78 5.24 -9.43
CA VAL A 9 -3.35 4.26 -10.44
C VAL A 9 -2.22 3.42 -9.84
N GLY A 10 -2.37 2.11 -9.89
CA GLY A 10 -1.37 1.15 -9.46
C GLY A 10 -0.95 0.24 -10.62
N THR A 11 0.14 -0.47 -10.46
CA THR A 11 0.61 -1.47 -11.43
C THR A 11 0.22 -2.86 -10.93
N ASN A 12 -0.34 -3.70 -11.81
CA ASN A 12 -0.61 -5.09 -11.49
C ASN A 12 0.71 -5.86 -11.35
N PRO A 13 0.94 -6.56 -10.22
CA PRO A 13 2.15 -7.36 -10.07
C PRO A 13 2.27 -8.54 -11.05
N LYS A 14 1.18 -9.01 -11.68
CA LYS A 14 1.21 -10.20 -12.55
C LYS A 14 1.51 -9.92 -14.02
N ASP A 15 1.03 -8.80 -14.54
CA ASP A 15 1.04 -8.50 -15.98
C ASP A 15 1.56 -7.07 -16.27
N GLU A 16 2.04 -6.36 -15.25
CA GLU A 16 2.55 -4.99 -15.32
C GLU A 16 1.56 -3.96 -15.90
N SER A 17 0.28 -4.33 -16.04
CA SER A 17 -0.75 -3.42 -16.54
C SER A 17 -1.10 -2.33 -15.53
N GLU A 18 -1.50 -1.16 -16.03
CA GLU A 18 -2.07 -0.11 -15.20
C GLU A 18 -3.48 -0.50 -14.76
N ILE A 19 -3.70 -0.49 -13.44
CA ILE A 19 -4.99 -0.76 -12.82
C ILE A 19 -5.39 0.45 -11.98
N GLU A 20 -6.61 0.93 -12.18
CA GLU A 20 -7.22 1.90 -11.29
C GLU A 20 -7.62 1.23 -9.96
N ARG A 21 -7.15 1.80 -8.85
CA ARG A 21 -7.52 1.42 -7.50
C ARG A 21 -8.45 2.49 -6.92
N PRO A 22 -9.75 2.21 -6.79
CA PRO A 22 -10.68 3.14 -6.19
C PRO A 22 -10.39 3.25 -4.69
N VAL A 23 -10.38 4.48 -4.17
CA VAL A 23 -10.19 4.76 -2.74
C VAL A 23 -11.44 4.38 -1.98
N THR A 24 -11.55 3.09 -1.68
CA THR A 24 -12.69 2.45 -1.00
C THR A 24 -12.16 1.56 0.12
N SER A 25 -12.92 1.42 1.20
CA SER A 25 -12.57 0.56 2.34
C SER A 25 -12.73 -0.93 2.04
N ASP A 26 -13.56 -1.27 1.06
CA ASP A 26 -14.08 -2.63 0.84
C ASP A 26 -13.25 -3.43 -0.18
N GLY A 27 -12.32 -2.77 -0.87
CA GLY A 27 -11.40 -3.42 -1.81
C GLY A 27 -10.20 -4.08 -1.14
N PRO A 28 -9.38 -4.81 -1.92
CA PRO A 28 -8.12 -5.36 -1.42
C PRO A 28 -7.18 -4.25 -0.94
N PRO A 29 -6.44 -4.47 0.17
CA PRO A 29 -5.55 -3.47 0.74
C PRO A 29 -4.40 -3.17 -0.22
N SER A 30 -4.20 -1.88 -0.50
CA SER A 30 -3.04 -1.37 -1.23
C SER A 30 -2.46 -0.18 -0.51
N LEU A 31 -1.14 -0.18 -0.31
CA LEU A 31 -0.43 0.85 0.41
C LEU A 31 0.94 1.13 -0.19
N PHE A 32 1.47 2.32 0.12
CA PHE A 32 2.80 2.73 -0.29
C PHE A 32 3.59 3.24 0.91
N ILE A 33 4.78 2.68 1.10
CA ILE A 33 5.75 3.14 2.11
C ILE A 33 6.52 4.31 1.50
N TYR A 34 6.25 5.52 1.98
CA TYR A 34 6.91 6.73 1.49
C TYR A 34 8.12 7.14 2.33
N LYS A 35 8.21 6.66 3.58
CA LYS A 35 9.34 6.96 4.46
C LYS A 35 9.65 5.78 5.37
N THR A 36 10.93 5.56 5.62
CA THR A 36 11.41 4.59 6.61
C THR A 36 12.42 5.29 7.51
N LEU A 37 12.23 5.14 8.81
CA LEU A 37 13.02 5.76 9.86
C LEU A 37 13.67 4.67 10.73
N ALA A 38 14.87 4.95 11.24
CA ALA A 38 15.50 4.15 12.28
C ALA A 38 15.33 4.89 13.61
N ASP A 39 14.44 4.38 14.45
CA ASP A 39 14.18 4.88 15.79
C ASP A 39 15.02 4.08 16.82
N PRO A 40 15.69 4.75 17.77
CA PRO A 40 16.59 4.09 18.72
C PRO A 40 15.88 3.15 19.72
N PHE A 41 14.56 3.23 19.88
CA PHE A 41 13.80 2.39 20.81
C PHE A 41 12.92 1.37 20.07
N ALA A 42 12.19 1.82 19.05
CA ALA A 42 11.25 1.00 18.28
C ALA A 42 11.88 0.29 17.07
N GLY A 43 13.16 0.57 16.78
CA GLY A 43 13.86 0.02 15.62
C GLY A 43 13.39 0.64 14.31
N LYS A 44 13.04 -0.18 13.32
CA LYS A 44 12.69 0.31 11.98
C LYS A 44 11.21 0.67 11.88
N LEU A 45 10.91 1.96 11.75
CA LEU A 45 9.55 2.48 11.55
C LEU A 45 9.32 2.79 10.06
N SER A 46 8.36 2.11 9.43
CA SER A 46 7.94 2.41 8.05
C SER A 46 6.61 3.16 8.05
N LEU A 47 6.63 4.39 7.54
CA LEU A 47 5.44 5.21 7.34
C LEU A 47 4.85 4.90 5.97
N PHE A 48 3.55 4.62 5.95
CA PHE A 48 2.83 4.27 4.74
C PHE A 48 1.51 5.03 4.61
N ARG A 49 1.07 5.16 3.36
CA ARG A 49 -0.25 5.66 3.00
C ARG A 49 -1.07 4.52 2.41
N VAL A 50 -2.27 4.29 2.94
CA VAL A 50 -3.25 3.35 2.38
C VAL A 50 -4.02 4.05 1.27
N PHE A 51 -4.12 3.40 0.11
CA PHE A 51 -4.87 3.89 -1.05
C PHE A 51 -6.20 3.17 -1.24
N SER A 52 -6.27 1.88 -0.91
CA SER A 52 -7.50 1.09 -0.96
C SER A 52 -7.52 0.06 0.16
N GLY A 53 -8.72 -0.39 0.52
CA GLY A 53 -8.95 -1.38 1.56
C GLY A 53 -8.72 -0.85 2.97
N THR A 54 -8.68 -1.77 3.92
CA THR A 54 -8.41 -1.51 5.33
C THR A 54 -7.27 -2.40 5.81
N VAL A 55 -6.30 -1.83 6.52
CA VAL A 55 -5.19 -2.56 7.13
C VAL A 55 -5.41 -2.60 8.64
N LYS A 56 -5.49 -3.80 9.22
CA LYS A 56 -5.59 -4.02 10.66
C LYS A 56 -4.25 -4.51 11.23
N GLY A 57 -4.09 -4.46 12.55
CA GLY A 57 -2.99 -5.15 13.21
C GLY A 57 -2.94 -6.62 12.76
N ASP A 58 -1.74 -7.14 12.54
CA ASP A 58 -1.47 -8.52 12.08
C ASP A 58 -1.96 -8.88 10.66
N THR A 59 -2.18 -7.88 9.80
CA THR A 59 -2.46 -8.15 8.38
C THR A 59 -1.18 -8.57 7.64
N ASN A 60 -1.17 -9.76 7.04
CA ASN A 60 -0.11 -10.17 6.13
C ASN A 60 -0.30 -9.52 4.76
N LEU A 61 0.71 -8.75 4.33
CA LEU A 61 0.70 -8.04 3.05
C LEU A 61 1.91 -8.46 2.22
N VAL A 62 1.73 -8.51 0.90
CA VAL A 62 2.79 -8.86 -0.05
C VAL A 62 3.51 -7.59 -0.50
N ASN A 63 4.84 -7.61 -0.45
CA ASN A 63 5.66 -6.54 -1.03
C ASN A 63 5.90 -6.78 -2.52
N VAL A 64 5.06 -6.17 -3.35
CA VAL A 64 5.12 -6.32 -4.81
C VAL A 64 6.45 -5.92 -5.46
N ARG A 65 7.27 -5.07 -4.84
CA ARG A 65 8.60 -4.67 -5.39
C ARG A 65 9.70 -5.66 -5.06
N ARG A 66 9.50 -6.50 -4.05
CA ARG A 66 10.44 -7.50 -3.58
C ARG A 66 9.73 -8.84 -3.67
N GLU A 67 9.40 -9.24 -4.89
CA GLU A 67 8.89 -10.59 -5.09
C GLU A 67 9.93 -11.59 -4.54
N ASN A 68 9.45 -12.44 -3.63
CA ASN A 68 10.17 -13.46 -2.87
C ASN A 68 11.12 -12.98 -1.75
N GLN A 69 10.62 -13.02 -0.51
CA GLN A 69 11.31 -13.78 0.55
C GLN A 69 10.36 -14.15 1.70
N ALA A 70 10.34 -15.46 1.98
CA ALA A 70 9.62 -16.26 2.98
C ALA A 70 8.15 -16.61 2.66
#